data_AF-A0A4Y8IG63-F1
#
_entry.id   AF-A0A4Y8IG63-F1
#
_cell.length_a   1.000
_cell.length_b   1.000
_cell.length_c   1.000
_cell.angle_alpha   90.00
_cell.angle_beta   90.00
_cell.angle_gamma   90.00
#
_symmetry.space_group_name_H-M   'P 1'
#
loop_
_entity.id
_entity.type
_entity.pdbx_description
1 polymer ?
#
loop_
_entity_poly.entity_id
_entity_poly.type
_entity_poly.pdbx_seq_one_letter_code
_entity_poly.pdbx_strand_id
1 'polypeptide(L)'
;MQKKLSVLLIIFLLAGCIGNKTYTWEIDGVKDHVIYVNCSKELNKTDNDFGVECPIEVTDSTNLIDENGNEFTIKDLNKGNKVKVTLTSSLEIKTKGNYKATKIILLK
;
A
#
# COMPACT_ATOMS: atom_id res chain seq x y z
N MET A 1 -7.23 31.13 51.11
CA MET A 1 -6.04 30.69 50.35
C MET A 1 -6.49 29.64 49.34
N GLN A 2 -6.61 30.00 48.06
CA GLN A 2 -6.92 29.07 46.98
C GLN A 2 -5.63 28.63 46.29
N LYS A 3 -5.25 27.37 46.45
CA LYS A 3 -4.27 26.62 45.64
C LYS A 3 -4.72 25.16 45.82
N LYS A 4 -5.06 24.39 44.80
CA LYS A 4 -4.18 24.00 43.69
C LYS A 4 -5.01 23.77 42.43
N LEU A 5 -4.62 24.49 41.39
CA LEU A 5 -4.98 24.25 40.00
C LEU A 5 -4.39 22.88 39.61
N SER A 6 -5.22 21.83 39.59
CA SER A 6 -4.83 20.53 39.04
C SER A 6 -4.97 20.61 37.53
N VAL A 7 -3.90 21.02 36.86
CA VAL A 7 -3.76 20.93 35.40
C VAL A 7 -3.53 19.46 35.06
N LEU A 8 -4.61 18.71 34.87
CA LEU A 8 -4.54 17.36 34.32
C LEU A 8 -4.26 17.48 32.82
N LEU A 9 -2.98 17.47 32.49
CA LEU A 9 -2.43 17.54 31.14
C LEU A 9 -2.81 16.27 30.39
N ILE A 10 -3.98 16.29 29.74
CA ILE A 10 -4.43 15.23 28.86
C ILE A 10 -3.67 15.39 27.53
N ILE A 11 -2.47 14.82 27.49
CA ILE A 11 -1.77 14.52 26.24
C ILE A 11 -2.53 13.33 25.64
N PHE A 12 -3.64 13.61 24.94
CA PHE A 12 -4.15 12.68 23.96
C PHE A 12 -3.08 12.58 22.88
N LEU A 13 -2.32 11.48 22.94
CA LEU A 13 -1.52 10.96 21.85
C LEU A 13 -2.44 10.77 20.64
N LEU A 14 -2.62 11.85 19.89
CA LEU A 14 -3.01 11.78 18.49
C LEU A 14 -1.79 11.21 17.76
N ALA A 15 -1.58 9.89 17.88
CA ALA A 15 -0.86 9.14 16.87
C ALA A 15 -1.71 9.21 15.61
N GLY A 16 -1.65 10.36 14.93
CA GLY A 16 -2.14 10.50 13.58
C GLY A 16 -1.33 9.54 12.75
N CYS A 17 -1.87 8.35 12.48
CA CYS A 17 -1.35 7.49 11.46
C CYS A 17 -1.41 8.32 10.17
N ILE A 18 -0.26 8.79 9.71
CA ILE A 18 -0.10 9.27 8.33
C ILE A 18 -0.46 8.04 7.48
N GLY A 19 -1.69 8.05 6.96
CA GLY A 19 -2.40 6.84 6.59
C GLY A 19 -1.86 6.25 5.30
N ASN A 20 -0.87 5.37 5.41
CA ASN A 20 -0.50 4.47 4.32
C ASN A 20 -1.74 3.64 3.98
N LYS A 21 -2.24 3.77 2.75
CA LYS A 21 -3.42 3.02 2.30
C LYS A 21 -3.01 1.65 1.83
N THR A 22 -3.87 0.68 2.15
CA THR A 22 -3.66 -0.72 1.78
C THR A 22 -4.75 -1.17 0.83
N TYR A 23 -4.35 -1.86 -0.22
CA TYR A 23 -5.20 -2.33 -1.31
C TYR A 23 -4.98 -3.81 -1.54
N THR A 24 -5.95 -4.48 -2.15
CA THR A 24 -5.84 -5.89 -2.54
C THR A 24 -6.04 -5.98 -4.04
N TRP A 25 -5.05 -6.54 -4.72
CA TRP A 25 -5.04 -6.66 -6.18
C TRP A 25 -4.57 -8.05 -6.60
N GLU A 26 -4.95 -8.41 -7.82
CA GLU A 26 -4.32 -9.50 -8.55
C GLU A 26 -3.21 -8.90 -9.43
N ILE A 27 -2.06 -9.58 -9.50
CA ILE A 27 -0.94 -9.13 -10.31
C ILE A 27 -1.23 -9.39 -11.80
N ASP A 28 -1.20 -8.36 -12.62
CA ASP A 28 -1.34 -8.45 -14.08
C ASP A 28 -0.01 -8.78 -14.78
N GLY A 29 1.10 -8.39 -14.15
CA GLY A 29 2.46 -8.70 -14.62
C GLY A 29 3.53 -8.32 -13.60
N VAL A 30 4.73 -8.92 -13.76
CA VAL A 30 5.92 -8.58 -12.98
C VAL A 30 7.05 -8.32 -13.96
N LYS A 31 7.74 -7.19 -13.81
CA LYS A 31 8.94 -6.87 -14.60
C LYS A 31 9.95 -6.16 -13.72
N ASP A 32 11.17 -6.68 -13.71
CA ASP A 32 12.26 -6.17 -12.89
C ASP A 32 11.84 -6.05 -11.41
N HIS A 33 11.75 -4.83 -10.89
CA HIS A 33 11.36 -4.52 -9.52
C HIS A 33 9.96 -3.88 -9.44
N VAL A 34 9.12 -4.12 -10.45
CA VAL A 34 7.79 -3.52 -10.57
C VAL A 34 6.74 -4.61 -10.75
N ILE A 35 5.68 -4.54 -9.95
CA ILE A 35 4.44 -5.31 -10.18
C ILE A 35 3.40 -4.39 -10.80
N TYR A 36 2.63 -4.92 -11.74
CA TYR A 36 1.57 -4.21 -12.43
C TYR A 36 0.22 -4.76 -11.95
N VAL A 37 -0.70 -3.85 -11.59
CA VAL A 37 -2.02 -4.19 -11.04
C VAL A 37 -3.08 -3.26 -11.62
N ASN A 38 -4.30 -3.77 -11.79
CA ASN A 38 -5.44 -2.95 -12.17
C ASN A 38 -6.01 -2.19 -10.95
N CYS A 39 -5.87 -0.87 -10.97
CA CYS A 39 -6.27 0.04 -9.89
C CYS A 39 -7.46 0.94 -10.27
N SER A 40 -8.18 0.60 -11.36
CA SER A 40 -9.31 1.39 -11.90
C SER A 40 -10.40 1.64 -10.87
N LYS A 41 -10.71 0.60 -10.09
CA LYS A 41 -11.75 0.62 -9.06
C LYS A 41 -11.43 1.66 -7.99
N GLU A 42 -10.20 1.66 -7.49
CA GLU A 42 -9.74 2.60 -6.45
C GLU A 42 -9.68 4.04 -6.95
N LEU A 43 -9.48 4.24 -8.26
CA LEU A 43 -9.42 5.55 -8.90
C LEU A 43 -10.80 6.05 -9.39
N ASN A 44 -11.89 5.34 -9.11
CA ASN A 44 -13.25 5.64 -9.58
C ASN A 44 -13.30 5.94 -11.10
N LYS A 45 -12.51 5.21 -11.89
CA LYS A 45 -12.55 5.30 -13.34
C LYS A 45 -13.62 4.34 -13.85
N THR A 46 -14.68 4.88 -14.44
CA THR A 46 -15.76 4.12 -15.09
C THR A 46 -15.26 3.42 -16.34
N ASP A 47 -15.78 2.21 -16.56
CA ASP A 47 -15.42 1.16 -17.53
C ASP A 47 -15.40 1.56 -19.03
N ASN A 48 -14.63 2.57 -19.41
CA ASN A 48 -14.32 2.84 -20.81
C ASN A 48 -13.07 2.04 -21.20
N ASP A 49 -13.28 0.75 -21.45
CA ASP A 49 -12.49 -0.26 -22.19
C ASP A 49 -11.00 -0.49 -21.90
N PHE A 50 -10.34 0.31 -21.06
CA PHE A 50 -8.95 0.07 -20.68
C PHE A 50 -8.78 0.33 -19.20
N GLY A 51 -8.64 -0.74 -18.41
CA GLY A 51 -8.31 -0.63 -16.99
C GLY A 51 -7.05 0.22 -16.80
N VAL A 52 -7.03 1.01 -15.73
CA VAL A 52 -5.84 1.75 -15.30
C VAL A 52 -4.89 0.76 -14.65
N GLU A 53 -3.82 0.45 -15.37
CA GLU A 53 -2.68 -0.27 -14.83
C GLU A 53 -1.86 0.67 -13.94
N CYS A 54 -1.65 0.27 -12.69
CA CYS A 54 -0.81 0.95 -11.74
C CYS A 54 0.51 0.18 -11.57
N PRO A 55 1.66 0.76 -11.96
CA PRO A 55 2.96 0.18 -11.65
C PRO A 55 3.31 0.44 -10.18
N ILE A 56 3.58 -0.63 -9.44
CA ILE A 56 4.01 -0.59 -8.05
C ILE A 56 5.47 -1.03 -7.97
N GLU A 57 6.34 -0.12 -7.54
CA GLU A 57 7.75 -0.35 -7.33
C GLU A 57 8.00 -1.05 -5.99
N VAL A 58 8.74 -2.15 -6.05
CA VAL A 58 9.29 -2.90 -4.92
C VAL A 58 10.73 -2.48 -4.75
N THR A 59 11.07 -1.93 -3.59
CA THR A 59 12.42 -1.48 -3.27
C THR A 59 13.01 -2.31 -2.14
N ASP A 60 14.28 -2.10 -1.82
CA ASP A 60 14.93 -2.76 -0.67
C ASP A 60 14.28 -2.44 0.68
N SER A 61 13.47 -1.38 0.74
CA SER A 61 12.68 -1.01 1.93
C SER A 61 11.28 -1.65 1.96
N THR A 62 10.88 -2.34 0.90
CA THR A 62 9.57 -3.00 0.84
C THR A 62 9.62 -4.30 1.62
N ASN A 63 8.75 -4.43 2.63
CA ASN A 63 8.60 -5.67 3.37
C ASN A 63 7.73 -6.67 2.60
N LEU A 64 8.31 -7.82 2.20
CA LEU A 64 7.65 -8.88 1.42
C LEU A 64 7.43 -10.11 2.31
N ILE A 65 6.17 -10.40 2.66
CA ILE A 65 5.82 -11.57 3.49
C ILE A 65 4.58 -12.31 3.00
N ASP A 66 4.48 -13.62 3.17
CA ASP A 66 3.22 -14.33 2.95
C ASP A 66 2.26 -14.16 4.14
N GLU A 67 1.04 -14.69 4.02
CA GLU A 67 0.04 -14.66 5.11
C GLU A 67 0.48 -15.35 6.41
N ASN A 68 1.48 -16.23 6.35
CA ASN A 68 2.05 -16.90 7.52
C ASN A 68 3.24 -16.12 8.12
N GLY A 69 3.61 -14.99 7.52
CA GLY A 69 4.75 -14.17 7.93
C GLY A 69 6.10 -14.66 7.40
N ASN A 70 6.12 -15.61 6.45
CA ASN A 70 7.36 -16.03 5.81
C ASN A 70 7.81 -14.98 4.81
N GLU A 71 9.09 -14.61 4.85
CA GLU A 71 9.68 -13.70 3.88
C GLU A 71 9.78 -14.34 2.49
N PHE A 72 9.59 -13.54 1.45
CA PHE A 72 9.77 -13.95 0.06
C PHE A 72 10.43 -12.83 -0.76
N THR A 73 10.80 -13.11 -2.02
CA THR A 73 11.41 -12.14 -2.92
C THR A 73 10.49 -11.81 -4.09
N ILE A 74 10.71 -10.68 -4.77
CA ILE A 74 9.91 -10.33 -5.96
C ILE A 74 9.91 -11.41 -7.05
N LYS A 75 10.94 -12.28 -7.10
CA LYS A 75 11.01 -13.41 -8.04
C LYS A 75 9.97 -14.50 -7.77
N ASP A 76 9.42 -14.55 -6.57
CA ASP A 76 8.36 -15.47 -6.18
C ASP A 76 6.97 -14.96 -6.60
N LEU A 77 6.86 -13.68 -6.99
CA LEU A 77 5.63 -13.08 -7.49
C LEU A 77 5.45 -13.36 -8.99
N ASN A 78 4.23 -13.71 -9.34
CA ASN A 78 3.83 -14.07 -10.69
C ASN A 78 2.47 -13.44 -11.02
N LYS A 79 2.19 -13.32 -12.32
CA LYS A 79 0.85 -12.97 -12.80
C LYS A 79 -0.20 -13.90 -12.19
N GLY A 80 -1.33 -13.34 -11.76
CA GLY A 80 -2.44 -14.05 -11.12
C GLY A 80 -2.28 -14.23 -9.61
N ASN A 81 -1.12 -13.91 -9.02
CA ASN A 81 -1.00 -13.89 -7.56
C ASN A 81 -1.85 -12.75 -6.99
N LYS A 82 -2.55 -13.04 -5.88
CA LYS A 82 -3.27 -12.03 -5.10
C LYS A 82 -2.35 -11.46 -4.05
N VAL A 83 -2.27 -10.14 -3.98
CA VAL A 83 -1.42 -9.44 -3.04
C VAL A 83 -2.17 -8.34 -2.31
N LYS A 84 -1.85 -8.16 -1.03
CA LYS A 84 -2.25 -7.00 -0.24
C LYS A 84 -1.09 -6.03 -0.14
N VAL A 85 -1.24 -4.86 -0.76
CA VAL A 85 -0.17 -3.87 -0.94
C VAL A 85 -0.45 -2.63 -0.11
N THR A 86 0.48 -2.26 0.76
CA THR A 86 0.46 -0.99 1.49
C THR A 86 1.38 0.01 0.79
N LEU A 87 0.81 1.09 0.25
CA LEU A 87 1.57 2.12 -0.48
C LEU A 87 2.17 3.16 0.46
N THR A 88 3.30 3.74 0.05
CA THR A 88 3.92 4.89 0.73
C THR A 88 3.10 6.18 0.58
N SER A 89 2.24 6.25 -0.42
CA SER A 89 1.43 7.42 -0.75
C SER A 89 0.00 7.01 -1.13
N SER A 90 -0.92 7.97 -1.12
CA SER A 90 -2.27 7.73 -1.62
C SER A 90 -2.25 7.46 -3.12
N LEU A 91 -3.18 6.61 -3.57
CA LEU A 91 -3.43 6.39 -4.99
C LEU A 91 -4.17 7.60 -5.57
N GLU A 92 -3.65 8.17 -6.66
CA GLU A 92 -4.18 9.39 -7.27
C GLU A 92 -4.15 9.32 -8.81
N ILE A 93 -5.18 9.83 -9.47
CA ILE A 93 -5.34 9.78 -10.93
C ILE A 93 -4.20 10.48 -11.70
N LYS A 94 -3.51 11.44 -11.07
CA LYS A 94 -2.53 12.32 -11.72
C LYS A 94 -1.07 11.90 -11.51
N THR A 95 -0.81 10.76 -10.87
CA THR A 95 0.56 10.33 -10.59
C THR A 95 1.27 9.96 -11.89
N LYS A 96 2.33 10.70 -12.24
CA LYS A 96 3.14 10.46 -13.46
C LYS A 96 4.22 9.37 -13.30
N GLY A 97 4.23 8.63 -12.20
CA GLY A 97 5.29 7.67 -11.88
C GLY A 97 4.79 6.48 -11.07
N ASN A 98 5.71 5.59 -10.71
CA ASN A 98 5.40 4.37 -9.98
C ASN A 98 5.01 4.68 -8.53
N TYR A 99 4.05 3.92 -8.01
CA TYR A 99 3.76 3.94 -6.58
C TYR A 99 4.76 3.05 -5.85
N LYS A 100 5.25 3.46 -4.68
CA LYS A 100 6.17 2.63 -3.90
C LYS A 100 5.41 1.84 -2.86
N ALA A 101 5.78 0.58 -2.69
CA ALA A 101 5.23 -0.26 -1.64
C ALA A 101 6.07 -0.17 -0.35
N THR A 102 5.40 0.02 0.78
CA THR A 102 6.00 -0.22 2.11
C THR A 102 5.94 -1.69 2.50
N LYS A 103 4.84 -2.37 2.11
CA LYS A 103 4.60 -3.77 2.44
C LYS A 103 3.80 -4.43 1.33
N ILE A 104 4.13 -5.68 1.02
CA ILE A 104 3.34 -6.55 0.16
C ILE A 104 3.14 -7.87 0.91
N ILE A 105 1.88 -8.29 1.00
CA ILE A 105 1.51 -9.59 1.55
C ILE A 105 1.00 -10.49 0.43
N LEU A 106 1.63 -11.63 0.21
CA LEU A 106 1.14 -12.64 -0.74
C LEU A 106 0.00 -13.43 -0.11
N LEU A 107 -1.18 -13.41 -0.76
CA LEU A 107 -2.39 -14.08 -0.32
C LEU A 107 -2.53 -15.43 -1.07
N LYS A 108 -2.72 -16.53 -0.34
CA LYS A 108 -2.84 -17.89 -0.91
C LYS A 108 -4.30 -18.34 -1.05
#